data_AF-A0A7V3WNU8-F1
#
_entry.id   AF-A0A7V3WNU8-F1
#
_cell.length_a   1.000
_cell.length_b   1.000
_cell.length_c   1.000
_cell.angle_alpha   90.00
_cell.angle_beta   90.00
_cell.angle_gamma   90.00
#
_symmetry.space_group_name_H-M   'P 1'
#
loop_
_entity.id
_entity.type
_entity.pdbx_description
1 polymer ?
#
loop_
_entity_poly.entity_id
_entity_poly.type
_entity_poly.pdbx_seq_one_letter_code
_entity_poly.pdbx_strand_id
1 'polypeptide(L)'
;MEGIAVTQRRTWACFILGLSSAVWVELVDPALAAPWSASSWLHRLEEDWLVEARLRSEAELVSKPVTTRDDAAGGCDGVIDGQWGFHTGQSPEPWWQVDLGTTQQIDRVVIWNRCQA
;
A
#
# COMPACT_ATOMS: atom_id res chain seq x y z
N MET A 1 3.18 51.70 -58.14
CA MET A 1 2.67 50.82 -57.07
C MET A 1 3.81 49.88 -56.72
N GLU A 2 4.84 50.38 -56.02
CA GLU A 2 4.94 50.32 -54.55
C GLU A 2 4.51 48.94 -54.07
N GLY A 3 5.42 48.00 -53.82
CA GLY A 3 6.34 47.99 -52.68
C GLY A 3 5.80 46.96 -51.67
N ILE A 4 6.55 46.21 -50.88
CA ILE A 4 7.95 46.17 -50.53
C ILE A 4 8.15 44.76 -49.96
N ALA A 5 9.21 44.10 -50.41
CA ALA A 5 9.73 42.89 -49.78
C ALA A 5 10.83 43.27 -48.76
N VAL A 6 10.99 42.41 -47.76
CA VAL A 6 12.29 41.98 -47.22
C VAL A 6 12.98 42.93 -46.21
N THR A 7 12.97 42.44 -44.96
CA THR A 7 14.17 42.11 -44.18
C THR A 7 14.86 43.23 -43.39
N GLN A 8 14.54 43.20 -42.09
CA GLN A 8 15.47 42.97 -40.98
C GLN A 8 16.73 43.85 -40.92
N ARG A 9 16.75 44.75 -39.94
CA ARG A 9 17.99 45.12 -39.26
C ARG A 9 17.81 45.03 -37.75
N ARG A 10 18.45 44.02 -37.19
CA ARG A 10 18.84 43.96 -35.78
C ARG A 10 19.97 44.96 -35.57
N THR A 11 19.81 45.89 -34.64
CA THR A 11 20.94 46.54 -33.99
C THR A 11 20.53 46.92 -32.58
N TRP A 12 21.25 46.34 -31.62
CA TRP A 12 21.08 46.56 -30.18
C TRP A 12 21.78 47.85 -29.75
N ALA A 13 21.15 48.64 -28.89
CA ALA A 13 21.84 49.65 -28.08
C ALA A 13 21.16 49.75 -26.71
N CYS A 14 21.93 49.39 -25.68
CA CYS A 14 21.58 49.36 -24.27
C CYS A 14 21.17 50.75 -23.76
N PHE A 15 20.01 50.85 -23.12
CA PHE A 15 19.74 51.89 -22.12
C PHE A 15 19.59 51.19 -20.77
N ILE A 16 20.61 51.32 -19.93
CA ILE A 16 20.49 51.03 -18.51
C ILE A 16 19.75 52.21 -17.90
N LEU A 17 18.63 51.95 -17.22
CA LEU A 17 18.24 52.47 -15.91
C LEU A 17 16.76 52.08 -15.64
N GLY A 18 16.53 51.24 -14.64
CA GLY A 18 15.18 51.02 -14.08
C GLY A 18 14.87 49.56 -13.79
N LEU A 19 15.05 49.18 -12.54
CA LEU A 19 14.62 47.92 -11.93
C LEU A 19 13.14 47.62 -12.21
N SER A 20 12.81 46.46 -12.76
CA SER A 20 11.71 45.62 -12.25
C SER A 20 11.71 44.26 -12.95
N SER A 21 12.22 43.24 -12.27
CA SER A 21 12.03 41.85 -12.63
C SER A 21 10.57 41.48 -12.33
N ALA A 22 9.68 41.59 -13.32
CA ALA A 22 8.37 40.97 -13.22
C ALA A 22 8.53 39.46 -13.51
N VAL A 23 8.90 38.72 -12.47
CA VAL A 23 8.68 37.28 -12.41
C VAL A 23 7.16 37.09 -12.42
N TRP A 24 6.62 36.52 -13.50
CA TRP A 24 5.23 36.07 -13.53
C TRP A 24 5.14 34.84 -12.63
N VAL A 25 4.89 35.08 -11.33
CA VAL A 25 4.36 34.05 -10.45
C VAL A 25 2.91 33.86 -10.88
N GLU A 26 2.61 32.77 -11.56
CA GLU A 26 1.22 32.36 -11.68
C GLU A 26 0.68 32.20 -10.25
N LEU A 27 -0.25 33.06 -9.87
CA LEU A 27 -1.02 32.93 -8.66
C LEU A 27 -1.75 31.58 -8.75
N VAL A 28 -1.20 30.57 -8.07
CA VAL A 28 -2.03 29.47 -7.59
C VAL A 28 -3.12 30.12 -6.76
N ASP A 29 -4.36 30.05 -7.23
CA ASP A 29 -5.50 30.57 -6.50
C ASP A 29 -5.52 29.90 -5.12
N PRO A 30 -5.32 30.64 -4.01
CA PRO A 30 -5.29 30.04 -2.68
C PRO A 30 -6.65 29.41 -2.30
N ALA A 31 -7.72 29.69 -3.06
CA ALA A 31 -8.99 29.00 -2.93
C ALA A 31 -8.99 27.57 -3.51
N LEU A 32 -8.11 27.27 -4.49
CA LEU A 32 -7.90 25.92 -5.02
C LEU A 32 -6.96 25.10 -4.12
N ALA A 33 -6.10 25.77 -3.37
CA ALA A 33 -5.41 25.19 -2.21
C ALA A 33 -6.39 25.11 -1.04
N ALA A 34 -7.46 24.32 -1.20
CA ALA A 34 -8.42 24.08 -0.13
C ALA A 34 -7.66 23.82 1.17
N PRO A 35 -7.86 24.63 2.22
CA PRO A 35 -7.12 24.47 3.44
C PRO A 35 -7.55 23.11 3.99
N TRP A 36 -6.61 22.20 4.13
CA TRP A 36 -6.73 21.24 5.22
C TRP A 36 -6.67 22.09 6.49
N SER A 37 -7.77 22.77 6.84
CA SER A 37 -7.91 23.36 8.16
C SER A 37 -7.72 22.19 9.12
N ALA A 38 -6.97 22.39 10.20
CA ALA A 38 -6.75 21.33 11.17
C ALA A 38 -8.07 20.65 11.59
N SER A 39 -9.18 21.40 11.63
CA SER A 39 -10.53 20.88 11.85
C SER A 39 -11.06 19.95 10.73
N SER A 40 -10.85 20.27 9.45
CA SER A 40 -11.29 19.42 8.33
C SER A 40 -10.46 18.14 8.18
N TRP A 41 -9.18 18.17 8.57
CA TRP A 41 -8.30 17.00 8.57
C TRP A 41 -8.57 16.08 9.76
N LEU A 42 -8.73 16.64 10.96
CA LEU A 42 -9.11 15.88 12.15
C LEU A 42 -10.47 15.19 11.97
N HIS A 43 -11.45 15.89 11.36
CA HIS A 43 -12.74 15.29 11.05
C HIS A 43 -12.60 14.07 10.13
N ARG A 44 -11.78 14.13 9.08
CA ARG A 44 -11.54 12.99 8.20
C ARG A 44 -10.83 11.83 8.90
N LEU A 45 -9.86 12.13 9.77
CA LEU A 45 -9.22 11.09 10.59
C LEU A 45 -10.22 10.40 11.51
N GLU A 46 -11.12 11.17 12.12
CA GLU A 46 -12.15 10.64 12.99
C GLU A 46 -13.17 9.81 12.20
N GLU A 47 -13.58 10.28 11.01
CA GLU A 47 -14.40 9.50 10.08
C GLU A 47 -13.74 8.19 9.66
N ASP A 48 -12.46 8.23 9.27
CA ASP A 48 -11.69 7.06 8.84
C ASP A 48 -11.53 6.06 10.00
N TRP A 49 -11.28 6.56 11.21
CA TRP A 49 -11.23 5.74 12.42
C TRP A 49 -12.57 5.06 12.72
N LEU A 50 -13.69 5.78 12.58
CA LEU A 50 -15.03 5.22 12.78
C LEU A 50 -15.39 4.16 11.73
N VAL A 51 -14.96 4.35 10.48
CA VAL A 51 -15.11 3.34 9.41
C VAL A 51 -14.31 2.09 9.74
N GLU A 52 -13.04 2.23 10.09
CA GLU A 52 -12.17 1.11 10.46
C GLU A 52 -12.70 0.35 11.69
N ALA A 53 -13.20 1.07 12.70
CA ALA A 53 -13.83 0.47 13.88
C ALA A 53 -15.08 -0.36 13.52
N ARG A 54 -15.89 0.13 12.58
CA ARG A 54 -17.05 -0.62 12.05
C ARG A 54 -16.62 -1.85 11.28
N LEU A 55 -15.65 -1.71 10.37
CA LEU A 55 -15.17 -2.83 9.56
C LEU A 55 -14.59 -3.95 10.43
N ARG A 56 -13.84 -3.60 11.48
CA ARG A 56 -13.34 -4.60 12.45
C ARG A 56 -14.46 -5.30 13.20
N SER A 57 -15.48 -4.59 13.67
CA SER A 57 -16.60 -5.22 14.38
C SER A 57 -17.45 -6.11 13.47
N GLU A 58 -17.72 -5.66 12.25
CA GLU A 58 -18.40 -6.46 11.23
C GLU A 58 -17.58 -7.71 10.84
N ALA A 59 -16.27 -7.56 10.66
CA ALA A 59 -15.38 -8.68 10.38
C ALA A 59 -15.34 -9.68 11.54
N GLU A 60 -15.32 -9.20 12.78
CA GLU A 60 -15.37 -10.06 13.97
C GLU A 60 -16.68 -10.86 14.04
N LEU A 61 -17.81 -10.24 13.71
CA LEU A 61 -19.12 -10.91 13.64
C LEU A 61 -19.19 -12.00 12.56
N VAL A 62 -18.44 -11.84 11.46
CA VAL A 62 -18.42 -12.76 10.32
C VAL A 62 -17.33 -13.83 10.48
N SER A 63 -16.22 -13.50 11.14
CA SER A 63 -15.07 -14.38 11.25
C SER A 63 -15.34 -15.51 12.24
N LYS A 64 -15.05 -16.74 11.82
CA LYS A 64 -14.98 -17.87 12.75
C LYS A 64 -13.61 -17.84 13.41
N PRO A 65 -13.51 -18.10 14.74
CA PRO A 65 -12.21 -18.28 15.36
C PRO A 65 -11.51 -19.45 14.70
N VAL A 66 -10.33 -19.20 14.13
CA VAL A 66 -9.47 -20.26 13.57
C VAL A 66 -9.01 -21.11 14.74
N THR A 67 -9.39 -22.39 14.73
CA THR A 67 -8.93 -23.32 15.75
C THR A 67 -7.52 -23.81 15.41
N THR A 68 -6.78 -24.29 16.41
CA THR A 68 -5.47 -24.94 16.17
C THR A 68 -5.56 -26.09 15.16
N ARG A 69 -6.70 -26.78 15.11
CA ARG A 69 -6.94 -27.85 14.11
C ARG A 69 -7.06 -27.28 12.70
N ASP A 70 -7.77 -26.16 12.54
CA ASP A 70 -7.96 -25.52 11.24
C ASP A 70 -6.62 -24.96 10.71
N ASP A 71 -5.80 -24.39 11.58
CA ASP A 71 -4.45 -23.93 11.23
C ASP A 71 -3.55 -25.11 10.83
N ALA A 72 -3.51 -26.18 11.65
CA ALA A 72 -2.68 -27.36 11.38
C ALA A 72 -2.96 -28.05 10.03
N ALA A 73 -4.16 -27.89 9.47
CA ALA A 73 -4.50 -28.41 8.15
C ALA A 73 -3.63 -27.82 7.03
N GLY A 74 -3.12 -26.60 7.19
CA GLY A 74 -2.19 -25.97 6.24
C GLY A 74 -0.84 -26.70 6.12
N GLY A 75 -0.51 -27.62 7.04
CA GLY A 75 0.65 -28.51 6.90
C GLY A 75 0.46 -29.65 5.89
N CYS A 76 -0.76 -29.88 5.41
CA CYS A 76 -1.15 -31.01 4.56
C CYS A 76 -2.17 -30.64 3.45
N ASP A 77 -2.34 -29.36 3.13
CA ASP A 77 -3.33 -28.88 2.15
C ASP A 77 -2.86 -29.01 0.68
N GLY A 78 -1.58 -29.32 0.46
CA GLY A 78 -0.96 -29.47 -0.87
C GLY A 78 -0.39 -28.17 -1.45
N VAL A 79 -0.46 -27.05 -0.73
CA VAL A 79 0.11 -25.77 -1.14
C VAL A 79 1.59 -25.71 -0.72
N ILE A 80 2.49 -25.68 -1.71
CA ILE A 80 3.94 -25.68 -1.50
C ILE A 80 4.56 -24.47 -2.21
N ASP A 81 4.20 -23.28 -1.76
CA ASP A 81 4.64 -22.00 -2.33
C ASP A 81 5.76 -21.31 -1.52
N GLY A 82 6.15 -21.90 -0.39
CA GLY A 82 7.16 -21.38 0.52
C GLY A 82 6.67 -20.26 1.44
N GLN A 83 5.37 -19.97 1.46
CA GLN A 83 4.70 -19.06 2.37
C GLN A 83 4.39 -19.73 3.73
N TRP A 84 3.65 -19.01 4.57
CA TRP A 84 3.09 -19.54 5.82
C TRP A 84 1.96 -20.52 5.52
N GLY A 85 2.13 -21.79 5.93
CA GLY A 85 1.07 -22.80 5.87
C GLY A 85 0.32 -22.94 7.20
N PHE A 86 1.05 -23.14 8.30
CA PHE A 86 0.51 -23.28 9.66
C PHE A 86 1.57 -22.92 10.71
N HIS A 87 1.19 -22.84 11.99
CA HIS A 87 2.14 -22.68 13.09
C HIS A 87 1.80 -23.56 14.32
N THR A 88 2.82 -23.96 15.07
CA THR A 88 2.64 -24.71 16.34
C THR A 88 2.65 -23.81 17.57
N GLY A 89 2.62 -22.48 17.40
CA GLY A 89 2.84 -21.52 18.47
C GLY A 89 4.27 -21.57 19.04
N GLN A 90 4.48 -20.97 20.21
CA GLN A 90 5.77 -20.97 20.92
C GLN A 90 5.81 -22.12 21.94
N SER A 91 6.44 -23.23 21.56
CA SER A 91 6.66 -24.40 22.42
C SER A 91 8.15 -24.76 22.45
N PRO A 92 8.72 -25.21 23.59
CA PRO A 92 10.09 -25.70 23.65
C PRO A 92 10.38 -26.85 22.68
N GLU A 93 9.39 -27.69 22.43
CA GLU A 93 9.48 -28.86 21.54
C GLU A 93 8.21 -28.88 20.67
N PRO A 94 8.16 -28.08 19.59
CA PRO A 94 6.98 -28.00 18.75
C PRO A 94 6.79 -29.30 17.96
N TRP A 95 5.55 -29.78 17.93
CA TRP A 95 5.14 -30.95 17.16
C TRP A 95 3.81 -30.69 16.48
N TRP A 96 3.55 -31.45 15.43
CA TRP A 96 2.27 -31.50 14.73
C TRP A 96 1.98 -32.95 14.34
N GLN A 97 0.72 -33.29 14.14
CA GLN A 97 0.28 -34.65 13.87
C GLN A 97 -0.59 -34.69 12.62
N VAL A 98 -0.36 -35.73 11.81
CA VAL A 98 -1.22 -36.11 10.69
C VAL A 98 -1.99 -37.36 11.08
N ASP A 99 -3.32 -37.31 10.97
CA ASP A 99 -4.16 -38.49 11.07
C ASP A 99 -4.42 -39.07 9.67
N LEU A 100 -3.96 -40.31 9.45
CA LEU A 100 -4.13 -41.03 8.17
C LEU A 100 -5.49 -41.74 8.08
N GLY A 101 -6.28 -41.75 9.15
CA GLY A 101 -7.60 -42.39 9.26
C GLY A 101 -7.58 -43.92 9.35
N THR A 102 -6.57 -44.58 8.76
CA THR A 102 -6.37 -46.03 8.79
C THR A 102 -4.89 -46.39 8.89
N THR A 103 -4.58 -47.65 9.23
CA THR A 103 -3.20 -48.13 9.26
C THR A 103 -2.62 -48.19 7.85
N GLN A 104 -1.56 -47.43 7.62
CA GLN A 104 -0.85 -47.35 6.35
C GLN A 104 0.65 -47.61 6.57
N GLN A 105 1.32 -48.23 5.60
CA GLN A 105 2.78 -48.27 5.56
C GLN A 105 3.30 -46.92 5.04
N ILE A 106 4.33 -46.36 5.70
CA ILE A 106 4.93 -45.08 5.33
C ILE A 106 6.33 -45.34 4.78
N ASP A 107 6.51 -45.12 3.48
CA ASP A 107 7.82 -45.29 2.82
C ASP A 107 8.69 -44.03 2.87
N ARG A 108 8.06 -42.85 2.77
CA ARG A 108 8.77 -41.57 2.66
C ARG A 108 7.97 -40.44 3.31
N VAL A 109 8.68 -39.61 4.06
CA VAL A 109 8.19 -38.32 4.56
C VAL A 109 9.00 -37.22 3.88
N VAL A 110 8.32 -36.20 3.35
CA VAL A 110 8.95 -35.01 2.75
C VAL A 110 8.44 -33.78 3.47
N ILE A 111 9.37 -32.95 3.94
CA ILE A 111 9.05 -31.71 4.66
C ILE A 111 9.55 -30.53 3.83
N TRP A 112 8.65 -29.58 3.57
CA TRP A 112 8.97 -28.34 2.88
C TRP A 112 9.04 -27.20 3.90
N ASN A 113 10.22 -26.62 4.06
CA ASN A 113 10.39 -25.47 4.95
C ASN A 113 9.93 -24.19 4.24
N ARG A 114 9.38 -23.24 5.00
CA ARG A 114 9.11 -21.88 4.52
C ARG A 114 10.38 -21.25 3.94
N CYS A 115 10.25 -20.45 2.90
CA CYS A 115 11.38 -19.79 2.23
C CYS A 115 11.35 -18.27 2.36
N GLN A 116 10.24 -17.67 2.81
CA GLN A 116 10.11 -16.22 2.97
C GLN A 116 10.42 -15.78 4.40
N ALA A 117 11.24 -14.74 4.52
CA ALA A 117 11.79 -14.20 5.76
C ALA A 117 10.99 -12.99 6.25
#